data_AF-A0A818Q106-F1
#
_entry.id   AF-A0A818Q106-F1
#
_cell.length_a   1.000
_cell.length_b   1.000
_cell.length_c   1.000
_cell.angle_alpha   90.00
_cell.angle_beta   90.00
_cell.angle_gamma   90.00
#
_symmetry.space_group_name_H-M   'P 1'
#
loop_
_entity.id
_entity.type
_entity.pdbx_description
1 polymer ?
#
loop_
_entity_poly.entity_id
_entity_poly.type
_entity_poly.pdbx_seq_one_letter_code
_entity_poly.pdbx_strand_id
1 'polypeptide(L)'
;MDCTGSMSSYIEAATKNIRSIVEEIVVSEKSDVRLALVEYRDHPPQDSTFVTRVHNFTSKVKEMKGWLEQCKADGGGDEPEAVADALQDILKLSWRPEATKICILISDAPPHGLDPSGDGFPNGCPVGLDPIRIVREMAEKNITLYTVGVEPPIVPYRDFFMALAYITGGQYVPMVNAKLLAQVIIGGVREEISLDRLMQGAQEDIVRAMDQAHTDGLDETETAARIRHTLASKKMHAHRMKNKAGVTSKEAEEYYSKCVDIFKNTWIELIFKPISKLILYCWPYSPKYVVNGISSMCVFLFSGIVHEYYTYVAFSKFSGNQIIFFLLQGLAVCIEYILKRQFHQIYIPKSISFLLTFIFNGITAGYFMQPWISYFVKRQAFKYSLMNLIIRILSDKY
;
A
#
# COMPACT_ATOMS: atom_id res chain seq x y z
N MET A 1 18.33 -4.56 -8.06
CA MET A 1 19.00 -3.25 -7.91
C MET A 1 18.83 -2.55 -9.22
N ASP A 2 18.13 -1.43 -9.18
CA ASP A 2 18.06 -0.52 -10.33
C ASP A 2 19.46 0.03 -10.65
N CYS A 3 19.87 -0.09 -11.92
CA CYS A 3 21.18 0.30 -12.42
C CYS A 3 21.12 1.39 -13.50
N THR A 4 20.07 2.21 -13.46
CA THR A 4 19.87 3.37 -14.34
C THR A 4 20.68 4.57 -13.86
N GLY A 5 20.79 5.62 -14.68
CA GLY A 5 21.69 6.75 -14.44
C GLY A 5 21.51 7.45 -13.07
N SER A 6 20.27 7.55 -12.61
CA SER A 6 19.87 8.20 -11.35
C SER A 6 20.34 7.43 -10.10
N MET A 7 20.62 6.13 -10.23
CA MET A 7 20.95 5.23 -9.11
C MET A 7 22.41 5.27 -8.66
N SER A 8 23.27 6.06 -9.32
CA SER A 8 24.73 6.14 -9.09
C SER A 8 25.10 6.22 -7.60
N SER A 9 24.51 7.15 -6.85
CA SER A 9 24.86 7.37 -5.44
C SER A 9 24.42 6.22 -4.50
N TYR A 10 23.35 5.50 -4.87
CA TYR A 10 22.83 4.36 -4.12
C TYR A 10 23.67 3.11 -4.36
N ILE A 11 24.13 2.89 -5.60
CA ILE A 11 25.08 1.83 -5.95
C ILE A 11 26.40 2.04 -5.22
N GLU A 12 26.94 3.27 -5.20
CA GLU A 12 28.16 3.59 -4.45
C GLU A 12 27.99 3.34 -2.95
N ALA A 13 26.86 3.76 -2.37
CA ALA A 13 26.57 3.54 -0.96
C ALA A 13 26.43 2.04 -0.63
N ALA A 14 25.78 1.25 -1.47
CA ALA A 14 25.69 -0.20 -1.31
C ALA A 14 27.09 -0.84 -1.37
N THR A 15 27.88 -0.47 -2.38
CA THR A 15 29.25 -0.97 -2.60
C THR A 15 30.17 -0.68 -1.43
N LYS A 16 30.12 0.55 -0.89
CA LYS A 16 30.94 0.97 0.26
C LYS A 16 30.57 0.23 1.54
N ASN A 17 29.28 -0.05 1.74
CA ASN A 17 28.78 -0.58 3.01
C ASN A 17 28.52 -2.08 3.01
N ILE A 18 28.63 -2.79 1.87
CA ILE A 18 28.31 -4.22 1.78
C ILE A 18 29.07 -5.06 2.80
N ARG A 19 30.34 -4.73 3.07
CA ARG A 19 31.13 -5.41 4.08
C ARG A 19 30.54 -5.25 5.48
N SER A 20 30.18 -4.02 5.86
CA SER A 20 29.53 -3.73 7.15
C SER A 20 28.18 -4.41 7.26
N ILE A 21 27.38 -4.40 6.18
CA ILE A 21 26.08 -5.08 6.12
C ILE A 21 26.25 -6.56 6.43
N VAL A 22 27.18 -7.25 5.74
CA VAL A 22 27.37 -8.68 5.92
C VAL A 22 27.99 -9.01 7.28
N GLU A 23 29.03 -8.29 7.69
CA GLU A 23 29.66 -8.50 9.00
C GLU A 23 28.65 -8.31 10.13
N GLU A 24 27.81 -7.27 10.08
CA GLU A 24 26.77 -7.07 11.08
C GLU A 24 25.73 -8.19 11.10
N ILE A 25 25.25 -8.65 9.94
CA ILE A 25 24.26 -9.74 9.87
C ILE A 25 24.88 -11.05 10.39
N VAL A 26 26.07 -11.41 9.92
CA VAL A 26 26.77 -12.65 10.33
C VAL A 26 27.08 -12.64 11.82
N VAL A 27 27.60 -11.54 12.35
CA VAL A 27 27.96 -11.41 13.77
C VAL A 27 26.73 -11.39 14.67
N SER A 28 25.70 -10.62 14.31
CA SER A 28 24.50 -10.51 15.14
C SER A 28 23.68 -11.80 15.17
N GLU A 29 23.62 -12.54 14.06
CA GLU A 29 22.67 -13.64 13.91
C GLU A 29 23.30 -15.03 13.93
N LYS A 30 24.64 -15.14 14.00
CA LYS A 30 25.40 -16.43 13.95
C LYS A 30 24.90 -17.39 12.86
N SER A 31 24.44 -16.83 11.74
CA SER A 31 23.73 -17.56 10.69
C SER A 31 24.59 -17.67 9.43
N ASP A 32 24.40 -18.75 8.66
CA ASP A 32 25.04 -18.91 7.35
C ASP A 32 24.35 -18.02 6.33
N VAL A 33 24.99 -16.90 5.99
CA VAL A 33 24.46 -15.88 5.07
C VAL A 33 25.00 -16.11 3.66
N ARG A 34 24.09 -16.10 2.68
CA ARG A 34 24.43 -16.04 1.25
C ARG A 34 23.76 -14.84 0.60
N LEU A 35 24.44 -14.24 -0.35
CA LEU A 35 24.00 -13.02 -1.04
C LEU A 35 23.92 -13.29 -2.53
N ALA A 36 22.88 -12.78 -3.17
CA ALA A 36 22.72 -12.75 -4.62
C ALA A 36 22.49 -11.30 -5.04
N LEU A 37 22.71 -11.00 -6.33
CA LEU A 37 22.45 -9.69 -6.91
C LEU A 37 21.73 -9.88 -8.24
N VAL A 38 20.60 -9.21 -8.40
CA VAL A 38 19.96 -9.03 -9.70
C VAL A 38 19.99 -7.54 -10.03
N GLU A 39 20.72 -7.20 -11.07
CA GLU A 39 20.76 -5.87 -11.67
C GLU A 39 19.68 -5.78 -12.74
N TYR A 40 19.01 -4.63 -12.86
CA TYR A 40 18.13 -4.36 -13.98
C TYR A 40 18.25 -2.92 -14.46
N ARG A 41 17.84 -2.71 -15.69
CA ARG A 41 17.65 -1.41 -16.33
C ARG A 41 16.35 -1.47 -17.13
N ASP A 42 16.43 -1.25 -18.43
CA ASP A 42 15.28 -1.19 -19.32
C ASP A 42 15.41 -2.13 -20.54
N HIS A 43 14.30 -2.31 -21.24
CA HIS A 43 14.15 -2.97 -22.52
C HIS A 43 14.57 -2.08 -23.69
N PRO A 44 15.06 -2.69 -24.79
CA PRO A 44 15.21 -1.97 -26.06
C PRO A 44 13.85 -1.50 -26.58
N PRO A 45 13.72 -0.24 -27.07
CA PRO A 45 14.81 0.64 -27.51
C PRO A 45 15.38 1.59 -26.44
N GLN A 46 14.86 1.58 -25.23
CA GLN A 46 15.16 2.56 -24.17
C GLN A 46 16.54 2.33 -23.56
N ASP A 47 16.89 1.06 -23.36
CA ASP A 47 18.27 0.62 -23.13
C ASP A 47 18.63 -0.53 -24.08
N SER A 48 19.84 -0.50 -24.64
CA SER A 48 20.36 -1.52 -25.56
C SER A 48 21.47 -2.39 -24.96
N THR A 49 21.84 -2.16 -23.70
CA THR A 49 22.93 -2.82 -23.00
C THR A 49 22.49 -4.15 -22.38
N PHE A 50 21.48 -4.12 -21.50
CA PHE A 50 20.88 -5.30 -20.88
C PHE A 50 19.58 -4.94 -20.16
N VAL A 51 18.65 -5.90 -20.09
CA VAL A 51 17.43 -5.79 -19.28
C VAL A 51 17.71 -6.21 -17.84
N THR A 52 18.28 -7.40 -17.65
CA THR A 52 18.69 -7.93 -16.35
C THR A 52 20.08 -8.57 -16.39
N ARG A 53 20.80 -8.55 -15.27
CA ARG A 53 21.99 -9.40 -15.02
C ARG A 53 21.83 -10.09 -13.69
N VAL A 54 22.05 -11.41 -13.71
CA VAL A 54 21.78 -12.28 -12.56
C VAL A 54 23.09 -12.83 -12.02
N HIS A 55 23.36 -12.52 -10.76
CA HIS A 55 24.44 -13.10 -9.97
C HIS A 55 23.84 -13.96 -8.87
N ASN A 56 24.07 -15.27 -8.95
CA ASN A 56 23.47 -16.23 -8.03
C ASN A 56 24.10 -16.18 -6.62
N PHE A 57 23.53 -16.91 -5.66
CA PHE A 57 23.95 -16.88 -4.27
C PHE A 57 25.43 -17.26 -4.06
N THR A 58 26.19 -16.38 -3.39
CA THR A 58 27.56 -16.61 -2.91
C THR A 58 27.66 -16.39 -1.41
N SER A 59 28.55 -17.12 -0.74
CA SER A 59 28.96 -16.85 0.65
C SER A 59 30.16 -15.90 0.73
N LYS A 60 30.76 -15.51 -0.41
CA LYS A 60 31.97 -14.70 -0.46
C LYS A 60 31.61 -13.22 -0.60
N VAL A 61 31.76 -12.46 0.49
CA VAL A 61 31.54 -10.99 0.48
C VAL A 61 32.36 -10.26 -0.59
N LYS A 62 33.59 -10.73 -0.85
CA LYS A 62 34.46 -10.17 -1.89
C LYS A 62 33.86 -10.30 -3.29
N GLU A 63 33.14 -11.38 -3.55
CA GLU A 63 32.49 -11.64 -4.84
C GLU A 63 31.28 -10.73 -5.03
N MET A 64 30.41 -10.63 -4.01
CA MET A 64 29.29 -9.66 -3.99
C MET A 64 29.78 -8.21 -4.17
N LYS A 65 30.85 -7.82 -3.47
CA LYS A 65 31.47 -6.51 -3.64
C LYS A 65 31.97 -6.30 -5.06
N GLY A 66 32.60 -7.31 -5.66
CA GLY A 66 33.06 -7.26 -7.04
C GLY A 66 31.94 -7.11 -8.07
N TRP A 67 30.76 -7.69 -7.83
CA TRP A 67 29.57 -7.46 -8.65
C TRP A 67 29.06 -6.03 -8.51
N LEU A 68 28.91 -5.54 -7.26
CA LEU A 68 28.49 -4.15 -7.00
C LEU A 68 29.46 -3.10 -7.58
N GLU A 69 30.77 -3.36 -7.56
CA GLU A 69 31.78 -2.50 -8.20
C GLU A 69 31.67 -2.47 -9.74
N GLN A 70 31.05 -3.49 -10.34
CA GLN A 70 30.79 -3.57 -11.78
C GLN A 70 29.43 -2.96 -12.18
N CYS A 71 28.51 -2.78 -11.22
CA CYS A 71 27.28 -2.05 -11.44
C CYS A 71 27.62 -0.60 -11.80
N LYS A 72 27.29 -0.20 -13.03
CA LYS A 72 27.39 1.19 -13.47
C LYS A 72 25.98 1.71 -13.68
N ALA A 73 25.66 2.82 -13.06
CA ALA A 73 24.44 3.57 -13.33
C ALA A 73 24.53 4.22 -14.71
N ASP A 74 23.68 3.80 -15.64
CA ASP A 74 23.60 4.33 -17.01
C ASP A 74 22.28 3.88 -17.65
N GLY A 75 21.88 4.52 -18.75
CA GLY A 75 20.65 4.16 -19.47
C GLY A 75 19.36 4.59 -18.76
N GLY A 76 18.26 3.88 -19.05
CA GLY A 76 16.90 4.14 -18.58
C GLY A 76 15.99 4.70 -19.67
N GLY A 77 16.44 5.70 -20.43
CA GLY A 77 15.64 6.21 -21.56
C GLY A 77 14.38 6.94 -21.12
N ASP A 78 13.28 6.21 -20.89
CA ASP A 78 12.08 6.69 -20.21
C ASP A 78 12.15 6.54 -18.68
N GLU A 79 11.06 6.86 -17.99
CA GLU A 79 11.01 6.84 -16.52
C GLU A 79 10.73 5.44 -15.96
N PRO A 80 9.77 4.64 -16.48
CA PRO A 80 9.58 3.28 -15.99
C PRO A 80 10.71 2.34 -16.43
N GLU A 81 10.94 1.28 -15.66
CA GLU A 81 12.08 0.38 -15.83
C GLU A 81 11.65 -1.11 -15.79
N ALA A 82 12.57 -2.04 -16.11
CA ALA A 82 12.33 -3.48 -16.18
C ALA A 82 12.25 -4.20 -14.81
N VAL A 83 11.52 -3.62 -13.85
CA VAL A 83 11.32 -4.17 -12.50
C VAL A 83 10.68 -5.57 -12.54
N ALA A 84 9.72 -5.79 -13.45
CA ALA A 84 9.03 -7.08 -13.57
C ALA A 84 9.97 -8.21 -13.99
N ASP A 85 10.88 -7.95 -14.94
CA ASP A 85 11.90 -8.89 -15.38
C ASP A 85 12.87 -9.24 -14.24
N ALA A 86 13.29 -8.23 -13.47
CA ALA A 86 14.14 -8.43 -12.30
C ALA A 86 13.48 -9.34 -11.26
N LEU A 87 12.22 -9.09 -10.92
CA LEU A 87 11.47 -9.91 -9.96
C LEU A 87 11.30 -11.35 -10.48
N GLN A 88 11.06 -11.52 -11.78
CA GLN A 88 10.97 -12.84 -12.39
C GLN A 88 12.28 -13.62 -12.32
N ASP A 89 13.42 -12.95 -12.48
CA ASP A 89 14.74 -13.58 -12.35
C ASP A 89 15.10 -13.91 -10.90
N ILE A 90 14.59 -13.13 -9.93
CA ILE A 90 14.74 -13.45 -8.50
C ILE A 90 14.11 -14.80 -8.15
N LEU A 91 12.98 -15.16 -8.76
CA LEU A 91 12.36 -16.49 -8.58
C LEU A 91 13.23 -17.64 -9.08
N LYS A 92 14.15 -17.38 -10.02
CA LYS A 92 15.03 -18.39 -10.64
C LYS A 92 16.33 -18.61 -9.86
N LEU A 93 16.61 -17.78 -8.85
CA LEU A 93 17.81 -17.92 -8.01
C LEU A 93 17.79 -19.24 -7.21
N SER A 94 18.99 -19.71 -6.83
CA SER A 94 19.14 -20.97 -6.10
C SER A 94 18.87 -20.83 -4.60
N TRP A 95 17.62 -20.46 -4.26
CA TRP A 95 17.15 -20.34 -2.88
C TRP A 95 17.26 -21.66 -2.13
N ARG A 96 17.76 -21.62 -0.90
CA ARG A 96 17.74 -22.79 0.00
C ARG A 96 16.33 -22.98 0.56
N PRO A 97 15.76 -24.19 0.57
CA PRO A 97 14.42 -24.44 1.08
C PRO A 97 14.20 -23.93 2.52
N GLU A 98 15.13 -24.29 3.41
CA GLU A 98 15.08 -24.03 4.87
C GLU A 98 15.67 -22.68 5.28
N ALA A 99 16.08 -21.83 4.34
CA ALA A 99 16.61 -20.52 4.68
C ALA A 99 15.48 -19.51 4.85
N THR A 100 15.67 -18.56 5.78
CA THR A 100 14.96 -17.29 5.76
C THR A 100 15.29 -16.55 4.45
N LYS A 101 14.29 -16.32 3.59
CA LYS A 101 14.49 -15.77 2.24
C LYS A 101 14.05 -14.31 2.21
N ILE A 102 15.01 -13.42 1.98
CA ILE A 102 14.78 -11.97 1.96
C ILE A 102 15.20 -11.42 0.61
N CYS A 103 14.32 -10.69 -0.04
CA CYS A 103 14.57 -9.93 -1.25
C CYS A 103 14.48 -8.43 -0.94
N ILE A 104 15.47 -7.66 -1.38
CA ILE A 104 15.48 -6.20 -1.22
C ILE A 104 15.51 -5.57 -2.60
N LEU A 105 14.39 -4.99 -3.00
CA LEU A 105 14.25 -4.21 -4.22
C LEU A 105 14.60 -2.75 -3.91
N ILE A 106 15.56 -2.18 -4.62
CA ILE A 106 15.94 -0.76 -4.50
C ILE A 106 15.68 -0.14 -5.87
N SER A 107 14.77 0.83 -5.92
CA SER A 107 14.26 1.45 -7.14
C SER A 107 13.95 2.92 -6.90
N ASP A 108 14.12 3.75 -7.92
CA ASP A 108 13.60 5.12 -7.96
C ASP A 108 12.49 5.30 -9.03
N ALA A 109 12.35 4.33 -9.93
CA ALA A 109 11.34 4.27 -10.99
C ALA A 109 10.28 3.15 -10.79
N PRO A 110 9.07 3.27 -11.39
CA PRO A 110 8.06 2.20 -11.44
C PRO A 110 8.37 1.13 -12.50
N PRO A 111 7.72 -0.05 -12.47
CA PRO A 111 7.64 -0.92 -13.66
C PRO A 111 6.84 -0.27 -14.81
N HIS A 112 7.14 -0.67 -16.04
CA HIS A 112 6.28 -0.38 -17.20
C HIS A 112 4.82 -0.81 -17.00
N GLY A 113 3.91 -0.05 -17.61
CA GLY A 113 2.46 -0.28 -17.59
C GLY A 113 1.72 0.34 -16.40
N LEU A 114 2.40 1.11 -15.54
CA LEU A 114 1.77 1.83 -14.43
C LEU A 114 1.42 3.28 -14.74
N ASP A 115 2.27 3.99 -15.50
CA ASP A 115 1.98 5.34 -15.98
C ASP A 115 2.00 5.37 -17.50
N PRO A 116 0.88 5.57 -18.19
CA PRO A 116 0.86 5.66 -19.65
C PRO A 116 1.53 6.94 -20.20
N SER A 117 1.85 7.93 -19.35
CA SER A 117 2.44 9.18 -19.79
C SER A 117 3.97 9.08 -19.88
N GLY A 118 4.48 8.87 -21.10
CA GLY A 118 5.92 8.87 -21.36
C GLY A 118 6.60 7.51 -21.21
N ASP A 119 5.85 6.47 -20.87
CA ASP A 119 6.28 5.07 -20.87
C ASP A 119 6.45 4.54 -22.30
N GLY A 120 7.63 3.98 -22.60
CA GLY A 120 7.95 3.29 -23.85
C GLY A 120 7.16 2.00 -24.04
N PHE A 121 6.65 1.43 -22.95
CA PHE A 121 5.90 0.17 -22.90
C PHE A 121 4.61 0.32 -22.06
N PRO A 122 3.65 1.15 -22.50
CA PRO A 122 2.47 1.54 -21.70
C PRO A 122 1.48 0.39 -21.44
N ASN A 123 1.65 -0.76 -22.11
CA ASN A 123 0.85 -1.96 -21.90
C ASN A 123 1.48 -2.95 -20.89
N GLY A 124 2.58 -2.55 -20.23
CA GLY A 124 3.34 -3.38 -19.30
C GLY A 124 4.63 -3.94 -19.88
N CYS A 125 5.29 -4.81 -19.11
CA CYS A 125 6.52 -5.48 -19.51
C CYS A 125 6.37 -6.12 -20.92
N PRO A 126 7.31 -5.88 -21.85
CA PRO A 126 7.27 -6.43 -23.22
C PRO A 126 7.18 -7.96 -23.29
N VAL A 127 7.67 -8.65 -22.26
CA VAL A 127 7.67 -10.11 -22.15
C VAL A 127 6.35 -10.62 -21.53
N GLY A 128 5.43 -9.73 -21.16
CA GLY A 128 4.12 -10.07 -20.58
C GLY A 128 4.19 -10.46 -19.10
N LEU A 129 5.21 -10.00 -18.39
CA LEU A 129 5.40 -10.26 -16.97
C LEU A 129 4.56 -9.27 -16.12
N ASP A 130 3.82 -9.81 -15.15
CA ASP A 130 3.05 -9.02 -14.19
C ASP A 130 3.77 -9.04 -12.82
N PRO A 131 4.27 -7.90 -12.32
CA PRO A 131 4.97 -7.82 -11.05
C PRO A 131 4.11 -8.26 -9.86
N ILE A 132 2.79 -8.01 -9.86
CA ILE A 132 1.91 -8.42 -8.76
C ILE A 132 1.79 -9.95 -8.72
N ARG A 133 1.65 -10.59 -9.88
CA ARG A 133 1.61 -12.05 -9.99
C ARG A 133 2.93 -12.66 -9.52
N ILE A 134 4.07 -12.12 -9.94
CA ILE A 134 5.40 -12.60 -9.54
C ILE A 134 5.58 -12.49 -8.03
N VAL A 135 5.18 -11.36 -7.44
CA VAL A 135 5.30 -11.14 -6.00
C VAL A 135 4.39 -12.06 -5.18
N ARG A 136 3.23 -12.47 -5.71
CA ARG A 136 2.43 -13.54 -5.09
C ARG A 136 3.15 -14.89 -5.13
N GLU A 137 3.82 -15.23 -6.23
CA GLU A 137 4.64 -16.44 -6.32
C GLU A 137 5.85 -16.36 -5.36
N MET A 138 6.43 -15.17 -5.17
CA MET A 138 7.46 -14.95 -4.13
C MET A 138 6.92 -15.28 -2.74
N ALA A 139 5.71 -14.81 -2.41
CA ALA A 139 5.06 -15.11 -1.14
C ALA A 139 4.82 -16.63 -0.96
N GLU A 140 4.35 -17.32 -2.00
CA GLU A 140 4.16 -18.79 -1.98
C GLU A 140 5.48 -19.56 -1.74
N LYS A 141 6.62 -19.02 -2.18
CA LYS A 141 7.95 -19.59 -1.94
C LYS A 141 8.59 -19.13 -0.62
N ASN A 142 7.83 -18.41 0.22
CA ASN A 142 8.28 -17.77 1.45
C ASN A 142 9.47 -16.83 1.21
N ILE A 143 9.43 -16.04 0.14
CA ILE A 143 10.40 -14.97 -0.14
C ILE A 143 9.77 -13.64 0.26
N THR A 144 10.28 -13.05 1.34
CA THR A 144 9.82 -11.77 1.86
C THR A 144 10.48 -10.62 1.09
N LEU A 145 9.68 -9.76 0.47
CA LEU A 145 10.12 -8.63 -0.33
C LEU A 145 10.07 -7.33 0.49
N TYR A 146 11.23 -6.71 0.67
CA TYR A 146 11.36 -5.34 1.12
C TYR A 146 11.58 -4.44 -0.09
N THR A 147 10.75 -3.41 -0.22
CA THR A 147 10.90 -2.41 -1.29
C THR A 147 11.48 -1.14 -0.69
N VAL A 148 12.58 -0.69 -1.24
CA VAL A 148 13.32 0.49 -0.81
C VAL A 148 13.15 1.53 -1.90
N GLY A 149 12.25 2.47 -1.66
CA GLY A 149 11.90 3.49 -2.63
C GLY A 149 12.76 4.73 -2.46
N VAL A 150 13.48 5.09 -3.51
CA VAL A 150 14.28 6.31 -3.56
C VAL A 150 13.36 7.51 -3.82
N GLU A 151 13.31 8.41 -2.84
CA GLU A 151 12.48 9.61 -2.89
C GLU A 151 13.35 10.85 -3.26
N PRO A 152 12.79 11.83 -3.98
CA PRO A 152 11.38 11.95 -4.38
C PRO A 152 10.87 11.19 -5.63
N PRO A 153 11.68 10.66 -6.58
CA PRO A 153 11.15 10.15 -7.86
C PRO A 153 10.04 9.11 -7.71
N ILE A 154 10.19 8.17 -6.78
CA ILE A 154 9.24 7.06 -6.65
C ILE A 154 7.92 7.41 -5.96
N VAL A 155 7.79 8.62 -5.40
CA VAL A 155 6.63 9.02 -4.57
C VAL A 155 5.27 8.80 -5.25
N PRO A 156 5.07 9.12 -6.56
CA PRO A 156 3.80 8.85 -7.24
C PRO A 156 3.40 7.37 -7.25
N TYR A 157 4.39 6.48 -7.20
CA TYR A 157 4.21 5.02 -7.28
C TYR A 157 4.41 4.33 -5.92
N ARG A 158 4.56 5.11 -4.85
CA ARG A 158 4.83 4.59 -3.50
C ARG A 158 3.83 3.53 -3.08
N ASP A 159 2.53 3.76 -3.33
CA ASP A 159 1.47 2.83 -2.95
C ASP A 159 1.60 1.48 -3.66
N PHE A 160 2.11 1.48 -4.90
CA PHE A 160 2.39 0.26 -5.64
C PHE A 160 3.51 -0.55 -4.99
N PHE A 161 4.64 0.08 -4.68
CA PHE A 161 5.75 -0.60 -3.99
C PHE A 161 5.37 -1.05 -2.57
N MET A 162 4.58 -0.24 -1.86
CA MET A 162 3.98 -0.64 -0.58
C MET A 162 3.12 -1.89 -0.73
N ALA A 163 2.30 -1.99 -1.77
CA ALA A 163 1.50 -3.16 -2.05
C ALA A 163 2.36 -4.39 -2.36
N LEU A 164 3.43 -4.25 -3.16
CA LEU A 164 4.35 -5.36 -3.46
C LEU A 164 5.00 -5.92 -2.18
N ALA A 165 5.54 -5.04 -1.33
CA ALA A 165 6.12 -5.47 -0.07
C ALA A 165 5.08 -6.16 0.83
N TYR A 166 3.90 -5.55 0.95
CA TYR A 166 2.81 -6.06 1.80
C TYR A 166 2.34 -7.46 1.42
N ILE A 167 2.26 -7.79 0.12
CA ILE A 167 1.83 -9.12 -0.37
C ILE A 167 2.71 -10.24 0.21
N THR A 168 4.00 -9.98 0.41
CA THR A 168 4.96 -10.95 0.92
C THR A 168 5.16 -10.87 2.45
N GLY A 169 4.49 -9.95 3.13
CA GLY A 169 4.70 -9.66 4.55
C GLY A 169 5.87 -8.72 4.85
N GLY A 170 6.57 -8.22 3.83
CA GLY A 170 7.65 -7.25 3.98
C GLY A 170 7.15 -5.81 4.14
N GLN A 171 8.09 -4.85 4.10
CA GLN A 171 7.79 -3.44 4.30
C GLN A 171 8.42 -2.55 3.22
N TYR A 172 7.71 -1.47 2.89
CA TYR A 172 8.27 -0.37 2.12
C TYR A 172 9.10 0.54 3.03
N VAL A 173 10.30 0.87 2.58
CA VAL A 173 11.20 1.78 3.28
C VAL A 173 11.51 2.96 2.36
N PRO A 174 10.99 4.16 2.66
CA PRO A 174 11.35 5.33 1.91
C PRO A 174 12.79 5.71 2.19
N MET A 175 13.51 6.13 1.15
CA MET A 175 14.89 6.53 1.23
C MET A 175 15.13 7.88 0.55
N VAL A 176 15.45 8.87 1.38
CA VAL A 176 15.86 10.20 0.91
C VAL A 176 17.40 10.30 0.78
N ASN A 177 18.13 9.40 1.47
CA ASN A 177 19.60 9.47 1.54
C ASN A 177 20.24 8.09 1.43
N ALA A 178 21.04 7.90 0.38
CA ALA A 178 21.82 6.70 0.12
C ALA A 178 22.69 6.23 1.32
N LYS A 179 23.15 7.15 2.18
CA LYS A 179 23.94 6.82 3.38
C LYS A 179 23.19 5.93 4.37
N LEU A 180 21.87 5.92 4.35
CA LEU A 180 21.03 5.12 5.25
C LEU A 180 20.71 3.73 4.69
N LEU A 181 21.06 3.44 3.42
CA LEU A 181 20.74 2.17 2.76
C LEU A 181 21.23 0.95 3.56
N ALA A 182 22.45 1.02 4.10
CA ALA A 182 22.99 -0.08 4.90
C ALA A 182 22.18 -0.36 6.16
N GLN A 183 21.76 0.69 6.88
CA GLN A 183 20.96 0.55 8.09
C GLN A 183 19.58 -0.03 7.79
N VAL A 184 18.99 0.36 6.65
CA VAL A 184 17.71 -0.17 6.17
C VAL A 184 17.83 -1.66 5.86
N ILE A 185 18.86 -2.06 5.09
CA ILE A 185 19.11 -3.46 4.76
C ILE A 185 19.29 -4.29 6.04
N ILE A 186 20.17 -3.85 6.95
CA ILE A 186 20.44 -4.55 8.20
C ILE A 186 19.18 -4.64 9.07
N GLY A 187 18.41 -3.55 9.16
CA GLY A 187 17.15 -3.52 9.90
C GLY A 187 16.14 -4.52 9.36
N GLY A 188 15.97 -4.59 8.04
CA GLY A 188 15.01 -5.49 7.40
C GLY A 188 15.39 -6.95 7.59
N VAL A 189 16.68 -7.25 7.45
CA VAL A 189 17.20 -8.61 7.67
C VAL A 189 17.02 -9.05 9.13
N ARG A 190 17.31 -8.18 10.10
CA ARG A 190 17.11 -8.49 11.53
C ARG A 190 15.65 -8.70 11.89
N GLU A 191 14.76 -7.88 11.34
CA GLU A 191 13.31 -8.04 11.55
C GLU A 191 12.85 -9.41 11.05
N GLU A 192 13.24 -9.81 9.84
CA GLU A 192 12.83 -11.09 9.28
C GLU A 192 13.42 -12.29 10.04
N ILE A 193 14.71 -12.26 10.37
CA ILE A 193 15.34 -13.35 11.15
C ILE A 193 14.69 -13.46 12.55
N SER A 194 14.36 -12.32 13.16
CA SER A 194 13.60 -12.31 14.41
C SER A 194 12.23 -12.94 14.21
N LEU A 195 11.48 -12.56 13.18
CA LEU A 195 10.14 -13.08 12.90
C LEU A 195 10.18 -14.59 12.61
N ASP A 196 11.13 -15.07 11.81
CA ASP A 196 11.28 -16.49 11.48
C ASP A 196 11.57 -17.33 12.73
N ARG A 197 12.47 -16.88 13.63
CA ARG A 197 12.69 -17.55 14.92
C ARG A 197 11.44 -17.57 15.79
N LEU A 198 10.68 -16.46 15.81
CA LEU A 198 9.43 -16.40 16.56
C LEU A 198 8.39 -17.37 15.97
N MET A 199 8.30 -17.43 14.65
CA MET A 199 7.40 -18.34 13.94
C MET A 199 7.79 -19.80 14.19
N GLN A 200 9.06 -20.19 14.03
CA GLN A 200 9.52 -21.54 14.35
C GLN A 200 9.21 -21.94 15.80
N GLY A 201 9.43 -21.04 16.76
CA GLY A 201 9.15 -21.28 18.17
C GLY A 201 7.66 -21.29 18.54
N ALA A 202 6.78 -20.75 17.70
CA ALA A 202 5.34 -20.68 17.91
C ALA A 202 4.55 -21.62 16.98
N GLN A 203 5.15 -22.16 15.93
CA GLN A 203 4.47 -22.88 14.85
C GLN A 203 3.71 -24.09 15.38
N GLU A 204 4.35 -24.93 16.20
CA GLU A 204 3.68 -26.09 16.81
C GLU A 204 2.47 -25.68 17.67
N ASP A 205 2.59 -24.57 18.41
CA ASP A 205 1.53 -24.11 19.30
C ASP A 205 0.41 -23.41 18.54
N ILE A 206 0.72 -22.70 17.44
CA ILE A 206 -0.27 -22.13 16.53
C ILE A 206 -1.05 -23.26 15.86
N VAL A 207 -0.37 -24.28 15.35
CA VAL A 207 -1.01 -25.45 14.73
C VAL A 207 -1.90 -26.17 15.74
N ARG A 208 -1.40 -26.44 16.96
CA ARG A 208 -2.22 -27.03 18.03
C ARG A 208 -3.41 -26.16 18.40
N ALA A 209 -3.23 -24.84 18.51
CA ALA A 209 -4.31 -23.91 18.83
C ALA A 209 -5.36 -23.84 17.70
N MET A 210 -4.94 -23.95 16.44
CA MET A 210 -5.83 -24.04 15.28
C MET A 210 -6.59 -25.36 15.25
N ASP A 211 -5.93 -26.50 15.48
CA ASP A 211 -6.58 -27.81 15.54
C ASP A 211 -7.60 -27.90 16.69
N GLN A 212 -7.25 -27.35 17.85
CA GLN A 212 -8.16 -27.25 18.98
C GLN A 212 -9.31 -26.29 18.71
N ALA A 213 -9.06 -25.12 18.11
CA ALA A 213 -10.12 -24.19 17.73
C ALA A 213 -11.08 -24.80 16.69
N HIS A 214 -10.56 -25.59 15.76
CA HIS A 214 -11.36 -26.34 14.80
C HIS A 214 -12.19 -27.43 15.47
N THR A 215 -11.60 -28.19 16.40
CA THR A 215 -12.31 -29.21 17.19
C THR A 215 -13.40 -28.59 18.07
N ASP A 216 -13.14 -27.41 18.63
CA ASP A 216 -14.06 -26.65 19.47
C ASP A 216 -15.15 -25.91 18.64
N GLY A 217 -15.07 -25.94 17.31
CA GLY A 217 -16.05 -25.30 16.42
C GLY A 217 -16.06 -23.77 16.47
N LEU A 218 -14.93 -23.15 16.84
CA LEU A 218 -14.80 -21.69 17.00
C LEU A 218 -14.85 -20.95 15.67
N ASP A 219 -15.36 -19.71 15.69
CA ASP A 219 -15.34 -18.85 14.51
C ASP A 219 -13.96 -18.23 14.22
N GLU A 220 -13.78 -17.55 13.08
CA GLU A 220 -12.50 -16.93 12.70
C GLU A 220 -12.01 -15.89 13.73
N THR A 221 -12.93 -15.17 14.38
CA THR A 221 -12.60 -14.10 15.34
C THR A 221 -12.11 -14.70 16.66
N GLU A 222 -12.78 -15.75 17.13
CA GLU A 222 -12.44 -16.52 18.32
C GLU A 222 -11.14 -17.29 18.12
N THR A 223 -10.94 -17.89 16.94
CA THR A 223 -9.69 -18.54 16.55
C THR A 223 -8.53 -17.54 16.58
N ALA A 224 -8.71 -16.36 15.98
CA ALA A 224 -7.70 -15.29 16.01
C ALA A 224 -7.43 -14.75 17.43
N ALA A 225 -8.44 -14.74 18.31
CA ALA A 225 -8.26 -14.37 19.72
C ALA A 225 -7.44 -15.42 20.48
N ARG A 226 -7.70 -16.71 20.24
CA ARG A 226 -6.96 -17.82 20.86
C ARG A 226 -5.50 -17.84 20.40
N ILE A 227 -5.24 -17.69 19.10
CA ILE A 227 -3.87 -17.60 18.57
C ILE A 227 -3.12 -16.42 19.20
N ARG A 228 -3.77 -15.25 19.31
CA ARG A 228 -3.18 -14.07 19.99
C ARG A 228 -2.85 -14.36 21.46
N HIS A 229 -3.73 -15.05 22.18
CA HIS A 229 -3.49 -15.41 23.57
C HIS A 229 -2.29 -16.38 23.71
N THR A 230 -2.21 -17.39 22.84
CA THR A 230 -1.07 -18.32 22.79
C THR A 230 0.23 -17.58 22.52
N LEU A 231 0.26 -16.69 21.53
CA LEU A 231 1.43 -15.85 21.21
C LEU A 231 1.82 -14.91 22.34
N ALA A 232 0.85 -14.27 23.01
CA ALA A 232 1.09 -13.37 24.13
C ALA A 232 1.69 -14.10 25.34
N SER A 233 1.27 -15.34 25.59
CA SER A 233 1.76 -16.14 26.72
C SER A 233 3.26 -16.43 26.65
N LYS A 234 3.84 -16.47 25.45
CA LYS A 234 5.28 -16.70 25.22
C LYS A 234 6.16 -15.45 25.36
N LYS A 235 5.61 -14.26 25.66
CA LYS A 235 6.36 -12.98 25.74
C LYS A 235 7.23 -12.72 24.49
N MET A 236 6.68 -13.05 23.33
CA MET A 236 7.35 -12.90 22.04
C MET A 236 7.41 -11.41 21.67
N HIS A 237 8.61 -10.83 21.64
CA HIS A 237 8.83 -9.46 21.20
C HIS A 237 9.46 -9.47 19.80
N ALA A 238 8.71 -9.08 18.78
CA ALA A 238 9.25 -8.89 17.44
C ALA A 238 10.11 -7.61 17.38
N HIS A 239 11.29 -7.70 16.76
CA HIS A 239 12.10 -6.53 16.48
C HIS A 239 11.54 -5.81 15.25
N ARG A 240 10.66 -4.84 15.46
CA ARG A 240 10.16 -3.99 14.37
C ARG A 240 11.21 -2.94 14.00
N MET A 241 11.54 -2.80 12.72
CA MET A 241 12.40 -1.71 12.28
C MET A 241 11.75 -0.38 12.67
N LYS A 242 12.45 0.41 13.49
CA LYS A 242 12.07 1.80 13.71
C LYS A 242 12.48 2.55 12.45
N ASN A 243 11.51 2.93 11.62
CA ASN A 243 11.71 3.79 10.45
C ASN A 243 12.33 5.13 10.88
N LYS A 244 13.66 5.16 11.05
CA LYS A 244 14.45 6.39 11.17
C LYS A 244 14.89 6.89 9.79
N ALA A 245 14.98 5.99 8.81
CA ALA A 245 15.29 6.30 7.41
C ALA A 245 14.06 6.77 6.64
N GLY A 246 12.91 6.18 6.94
CA GLY A 246 11.61 6.70 6.58
C GLY A 246 11.06 7.59 7.67
N VAL A 247 11.61 8.79 7.79
CA VAL A 247 10.77 9.88 8.31
C VAL A 247 9.70 10.06 7.22
N THR A 248 8.59 9.32 7.29
CA THR A 248 7.30 9.93 6.94
C THR A 248 7.38 11.28 7.59
N SER A 249 7.46 12.35 6.78
CA SER A 249 7.68 13.70 7.29
C SER A 249 6.84 13.81 8.54
N LYS A 250 7.42 14.27 9.66
CA LYS A 250 6.66 14.45 10.91
C LYS A 250 5.29 15.08 10.59
N GLU A 251 5.28 15.95 9.58
CA GLU A 251 4.17 16.56 8.88
C GLU A 251 3.13 15.58 8.28
N ALA A 252 3.48 14.50 7.58
CA ALA A 252 2.52 13.53 7.03
C ALA A 252 1.86 12.67 8.11
N GLU A 253 2.64 12.16 9.08
CA GLU A 253 2.06 11.45 10.24
C GLU A 253 1.22 12.40 11.10
N GLU A 254 1.69 13.63 11.32
CA GLU A 254 0.94 14.66 12.01
C GLU A 254 -0.29 15.10 11.21
N TYR A 255 -0.25 15.13 9.89
CA TYR A 255 -1.39 15.44 9.02
C TYR A 255 -2.43 14.33 9.07
N TYR A 256 -2.04 13.07 8.91
CA TYR A 256 -2.97 11.93 9.03
C TYR A 256 -3.54 11.83 10.45
N SER A 257 -2.71 11.99 11.50
CA SER A 257 -3.19 12.04 12.88
C SER A 257 -4.15 13.20 13.08
N LYS A 258 -3.83 14.40 12.56
CA LYS A 258 -4.74 15.55 12.60
C LYS A 258 -6.03 15.27 11.85
N CYS A 259 -6.01 14.64 10.68
CA CYS A 259 -7.22 14.30 9.94
C CYS A 259 -8.09 13.29 10.70
N VAL A 260 -7.49 12.28 11.32
CA VAL A 260 -8.19 11.29 12.16
C VAL A 260 -8.75 11.95 13.42
N ASP A 261 -7.97 12.83 14.07
CA ASP A 261 -8.39 13.57 15.25
C ASP A 261 -9.49 14.59 14.92
N ILE A 262 -9.39 15.29 13.78
CA ILE A 262 -10.46 16.15 13.26
C ILE A 262 -11.71 15.32 13.01
N PHE A 263 -11.60 14.18 12.33
CA PHE A 263 -12.75 13.32 12.08
C PHE A 263 -13.41 12.86 13.38
N LYS A 264 -12.61 12.37 14.34
CA LYS A 264 -13.09 11.89 15.63
C LYS A 264 -13.73 13.01 16.45
N ASN A 265 -13.07 14.17 16.56
CA ASN A 265 -13.58 15.29 17.35
C ASN A 265 -14.83 15.92 16.71
N THR A 266 -14.88 16.04 15.38
CA THR A 266 -16.00 16.66 14.68
C THR A 266 -17.20 15.74 14.56
N TRP A 267 -17.03 14.46 14.25
CA TRP A 267 -18.17 13.56 13.99
C TRP A 267 -18.57 12.75 15.22
N ILE A 268 -17.60 12.27 16.00
CA ILE A 268 -17.88 11.39 17.15
C ILE A 268 -18.17 12.21 18.41
N GLU A 269 -17.29 13.14 18.77
CA GLU A 269 -17.44 13.92 20.01
C GLU A 269 -18.51 15.01 19.91
N LEU A 270 -18.64 15.68 18.76
CA LEU A 270 -19.56 16.81 18.63
C LEU A 270 -20.99 16.39 18.25
N ILE A 271 -21.16 15.28 17.53
CA ILE A 271 -22.47 14.85 17.03
C ILE A 271 -22.89 13.50 17.62
N PHE A 272 -22.12 12.44 17.39
CA PHE A 272 -22.55 11.08 17.76
C PHE A 272 -22.81 10.93 19.26
N LYS A 273 -21.86 11.34 20.12
CA LYS A 273 -21.97 11.17 21.58
C LYS A 273 -23.05 12.07 22.20
N PRO A 274 -23.14 13.38 21.88
CA PRO A 274 -24.18 14.23 22.43
C PRO A 274 -25.58 13.78 22.02
N ILE A 275 -25.77 13.37 20.76
CA ILE A 275 -27.06 12.85 20.28
C ILE A 275 -27.39 11.52 20.96
N SER A 276 -26.43 10.61 21.10
CA SER A 276 -26.64 9.36 21.84
C SER A 276 -27.06 9.62 23.29
N LYS A 277 -26.42 10.59 23.96
CA LYS A 277 -26.79 11.00 25.33
C LYS A 277 -28.18 11.64 25.38
N LEU A 278 -28.51 12.50 24.42
CA LEU A 278 -29.81 13.14 24.33
C LEU A 278 -30.94 12.13 24.11
N ILE A 279 -30.73 11.16 23.21
CA ILE A 279 -31.69 10.06 22.97
C ILE A 279 -31.89 9.25 24.26
N LEU A 280 -30.81 8.89 24.96
CA LEU A 280 -30.91 8.17 26.23
C LEU A 280 -31.53 9.00 27.35
N TYR A 281 -31.42 10.32 27.31
CA TYR A 281 -32.09 11.21 28.25
C TYR A 281 -33.60 11.30 27.98
N CYS A 282 -33.99 11.46 26.71
CA CYS A 282 -35.40 11.54 26.31
C CYS A 282 -36.10 10.16 26.31
N TRP A 283 -35.34 9.08 26.08
CA TRP A 283 -35.82 7.70 26.05
C TRP A 283 -34.83 6.75 26.75
N PRO A 284 -34.89 6.63 28.09
CA PRO A 284 -33.92 5.86 28.87
C PRO A 284 -33.89 4.36 28.58
N TYR A 285 -35.03 3.77 28.21
CA TYR A 285 -35.17 2.33 27.95
C TYR A 285 -34.91 1.94 26.49
N SER A 286 -34.24 2.82 25.72
CA SER A 286 -34.02 2.60 24.28
C SER A 286 -32.98 1.50 24.07
N PRO A 287 -33.23 0.52 23.19
CA PRO A 287 -32.22 -0.46 22.85
C PRO A 287 -30.98 0.20 22.24
N LYS A 288 -29.78 -0.22 22.66
CA LYS A 288 -28.50 0.37 22.23
C LYS A 288 -28.31 0.45 20.71
N TYR A 289 -28.89 -0.49 19.95
CA TYR A 289 -28.83 -0.48 18.48
C TYR A 289 -29.66 0.64 17.86
N VAL A 290 -30.82 0.97 18.46
CA VAL A 290 -31.67 2.07 18.02
C VAL A 290 -30.96 3.39 18.27
N VAL A 291 -30.38 3.56 19.46
CA VAL A 291 -29.58 4.75 19.82
C VAL A 291 -28.41 4.92 18.85
N ASN A 292 -27.62 3.85 18.63
CA ASN A 292 -26.47 3.92 17.72
C ASN A 292 -26.88 4.18 16.26
N GLY A 293 -28.00 3.61 15.80
CA GLY A 293 -28.51 3.81 14.44
C GLY A 293 -28.93 5.26 14.21
N ILE A 294 -29.75 5.82 15.11
CA ILE A 294 -30.20 7.22 15.01
C ILE A 294 -29.01 8.18 15.12
N SER A 295 -28.11 7.97 16.08
CA SER A 295 -26.90 8.79 16.22
C SER A 295 -26.00 8.73 14.98
N SER A 296 -25.88 7.55 14.35
CA SER A 296 -25.15 7.42 13.09
C SER A 296 -25.84 8.20 11.97
N MET A 297 -27.18 8.17 11.87
CA MET A 297 -27.91 8.92 10.85
C MET A 297 -27.72 10.43 10.99
N CYS A 298 -27.68 10.93 12.23
CA CYS A 298 -27.39 12.33 12.47
C CYS A 298 -25.95 12.73 12.07
N VAL A 299 -24.97 11.83 12.24
CA VAL A 299 -23.59 12.03 11.74
C VAL A 299 -23.59 12.13 10.22
N PHE A 300 -24.24 11.21 9.52
CA PHE A 300 -24.33 11.24 8.05
C PHE A 300 -25.08 12.48 7.54
N LEU A 301 -26.17 12.87 8.19
CA LEU A 301 -26.89 14.10 7.85
C LEU A 301 -26.01 15.35 8.01
N PHE A 302 -25.31 15.48 9.15
CA PHE A 302 -24.39 16.58 9.37
C PHE A 302 -23.27 16.59 8.32
N SER A 303 -22.81 15.40 7.87
CA SER A 303 -21.78 15.25 6.83
C SER A 303 -22.27 15.73 5.47
N GLY A 304 -23.50 15.36 5.13
CA GLY A 304 -24.21 15.89 3.98
C GLY A 304 -24.29 17.41 3.97
N ILE A 305 -24.67 18.03 5.10
CA ILE A 305 -24.81 19.49 5.22
C ILE A 305 -23.45 20.18 5.02
N VAL A 306 -22.39 19.67 5.65
CA VAL A 306 -21.04 20.23 5.53
C VAL A 306 -20.53 20.14 4.09
N HIS A 307 -20.70 19.00 3.41
CA HIS A 307 -20.27 18.84 2.02
C HIS A 307 -21.11 19.65 1.04
N GLU A 308 -22.41 19.84 1.32
CA GLU A 308 -23.26 20.73 0.54
C GLU A 308 -22.82 22.19 0.70
N TYR A 309 -22.44 22.59 1.92
CA TYR A 309 -21.86 23.91 2.17
C TYR A 309 -20.54 24.11 1.43
N TYR A 310 -19.63 23.13 1.44
CA TYR A 310 -18.39 23.21 0.66
C TYR A 310 -18.65 23.29 -0.85
N THR A 311 -19.61 22.52 -1.35
CA THR A 311 -20.04 22.58 -2.75
C THR A 311 -20.60 23.97 -3.10
N TYR A 312 -21.39 24.56 -2.19
CA TYR A 312 -21.90 25.92 -2.33
C TYR A 312 -20.77 26.95 -2.33
N VAL A 313 -19.78 26.84 -1.44
CA VAL A 313 -18.62 27.75 -1.44
C VAL A 313 -17.79 27.61 -2.71
N ALA A 314 -17.57 26.39 -3.19
CA ALA A 314 -16.73 26.12 -4.36
C ALA A 314 -17.40 26.50 -5.69
N PHE A 315 -18.74 26.33 -5.80
CA PHE A 315 -19.45 26.43 -7.07
C PHE A 315 -20.67 27.37 -7.04
N SER A 316 -20.93 28.03 -5.92
CA SER A 316 -22.08 28.93 -5.68
C SER A 316 -23.43 28.28 -6.01
N LYS A 317 -23.54 26.96 -5.84
CA LYS A 317 -24.74 26.20 -6.15
C LYS A 317 -25.11 25.27 -5.01
N PHE A 318 -26.35 25.37 -4.57
CA PHE A 318 -26.97 24.45 -3.62
C PHE A 318 -27.84 23.46 -4.40
N SER A 319 -27.49 22.18 -4.33
CA SER A 319 -28.13 21.09 -5.09
C SER A 319 -28.89 20.11 -4.21
N GLY A 320 -28.53 20.00 -2.93
CA GLY A 320 -29.01 18.98 -2.00
C GLY A 320 -28.43 17.58 -2.26
N ASN A 321 -27.62 17.42 -3.30
CA ASN A 321 -27.12 16.11 -3.73
C ASN A 321 -26.14 15.50 -2.73
N GLN A 322 -25.33 16.32 -2.05
CA GLN A 322 -24.41 15.83 -1.04
C GLN A 322 -25.18 15.32 0.18
N ILE A 323 -26.24 16.04 0.57
CA ILE A 323 -27.13 15.61 1.66
C ILE A 323 -27.77 14.26 1.32
N ILE A 324 -28.31 14.11 0.11
CA ILE A 324 -28.93 12.86 -0.34
C ILE A 324 -27.91 11.72 -0.37
N PHE A 325 -26.70 11.97 -0.89
CA PHE A 325 -25.63 10.97 -0.94
C PHE A 325 -25.30 10.42 0.45
N PHE A 326 -25.01 11.30 1.42
CA PHE A 326 -24.63 10.86 2.77
C PHE A 326 -25.79 10.20 3.52
N LEU A 327 -27.03 10.64 3.30
CA LEU A 327 -28.21 9.97 3.88
C LEU A 327 -28.41 8.56 3.33
N LEU A 328 -28.24 8.35 2.02
CA LEU A 328 -28.33 7.02 1.41
C LEU A 328 -27.24 6.08 1.95
N GLN A 329 -25.99 6.57 2.04
CA GLN A 329 -24.87 5.84 2.62
C GLN A 329 -25.12 5.49 4.09
N GLY A 330 -25.65 6.45 4.86
CA GLY A 330 -26.06 6.22 6.23
C GLY A 330 -27.11 5.11 6.33
N LEU A 331 -28.23 5.24 5.60
CA LEU A 331 -29.30 4.26 5.62
C LEU A 331 -28.79 2.85 5.27
N ALA A 332 -27.89 2.73 4.29
CA ALA A 332 -27.28 1.45 3.94
C ALA A 332 -26.49 0.84 5.12
N VAL A 333 -25.67 1.62 5.82
CA VAL A 333 -24.93 1.17 7.01
C VAL A 333 -25.88 0.74 8.14
N CYS A 334 -26.97 1.49 8.36
CA CYS A 334 -27.96 1.11 9.37
C CYS A 334 -28.71 -0.18 9.00
N ILE A 335 -29.11 -0.33 7.73
CA ILE A 335 -29.77 -1.53 7.23
C ILE A 335 -28.83 -2.73 7.34
N GLU A 336 -27.56 -2.58 6.94
CA GLU A 336 -26.55 -3.62 7.06
C GLU A 336 -26.37 -4.06 8.51
N TYR A 337 -26.28 -3.11 9.44
CA TYR A 337 -26.15 -3.40 10.87
C TYR A 337 -27.37 -4.14 11.43
N ILE A 338 -28.58 -3.77 11.01
CA ILE A 338 -29.83 -4.44 11.42
C ILE A 338 -29.91 -5.86 10.83
N LEU A 339 -29.60 -6.02 9.53
CA LEU A 339 -29.64 -7.30 8.84
C LEU A 339 -28.64 -8.30 9.44
N LYS A 340 -27.39 -7.87 9.68
CA LYS A 340 -26.37 -8.70 10.34
C LYS A 340 -26.81 -9.18 11.72
N ARG A 341 -27.59 -8.37 12.44
CA ARG A 341 -28.13 -8.70 13.76
C ARG A 341 -29.40 -9.56 13.71
N GLN A 342 -30.26 -9.39 12.71
CA GLN A 342 -31.49 -10.18 12.62
C GLN A 342 -31.24 -11.56 12.01
N PHE A 343 -30.24 -11.67 11.14
CA PHE A 343 -29.92 -12.86 10.37
C PHE A 343 -28.46 -13.29 10.53
N HIS A 344 -28.02 -13.54 11.77
CA HIS A 344 -26.65 -13.99 12.07
C HIS A 344 -26.23 -15.30 11.36
N GLN A 345 -27.18 -16.06 10.81
CA GLN A 345 -26.93 -17.33 10.11
C GLN A 345 -26.79 -17.18 8.58
N ILE A 346 -27.07 -16.01 7.99
CA ILE A 346 -26.97 -15.83 6.54
C ILE A 346 -25.53 -15.45 6.17
N TYR A 347 -24.79 -16.40 5.62
CA TYR A 347 -23.48 -16.15 5.04
C TYR A 347 -23.63 -15.57 3.62
N ILE A 348 -23.19 -14.33 3.42
CA ILE A 348 -23.08 -13.71 2.10
C ILE A 348 -21.63 -13.88 1.62
N PRO A 349 -21.38 -14.58 0.49
CA PRO A 349 -20.05 -14.70 -0.08
C PRO A 349 -19.39 -13.33 -0.32
N LYS A 350 -18.09 -13.22 -0.01
CA LYS A 350 -17.33 -11.96 -0.12
C LYS A 350 -17.41 -11.34 -1.53
N SER A 351 -17.46 -12.16 -2.58
CA SER A 351 -17.63 -11.73 -3.97
C SER A 351 -18.96 -11.03 -4.23
N ILE A 352 -20.06 -11.54 -3.65
CA ILE A 352 -21.40 -10.96 -3.78
C ILE A 352 -21.49 -9.66 -2.96
N SER A 353 -20.93 -9.65 -1.75
CA SER A 353 -20.87 -8.45 -0.91
C SER A 353 -20.08 -7.31 -1.59
N PHE A 354 -18.94 -7.65 -2.20
CA PHE A 354 -18.15 -6.69 -2.98
C PHE A 354 -18.93 -6.15 -4.18
N LEU A 355 -19.60 -7.02 -4.94
CA LEU A 355 -20.41 -6.61 -6.09
C LEU A 355 -21.58 -5.69 -5.68
N LEU A 356 -22.29 -6.03 -4.61
CA LEU A 356 -23.38 -5.21 -4.08
C LEU A 356 -22.89 -3.84 -3.61
N THR A 357 -21.75 -3.80 -2.92
CA THR A 357 -21.11 -2.56 -2.47
C THR A 357 -20.66 -1.71 -3.66
N PHE A 358 -20.07 -2.33 -4.68
CA PHE A 358 -19.64 -1.65 -5.90
C PHE A 358 -20.83 -1.07 -6.68
N ILE A 359 -21.91 -1.83 -6.84
CA ILE A 359 -23.14 -1.37 -7.49
C ILE A 359 -23.77 -0.21 -6.70
N PHE A 360 -23.89 -0.34 -5.38
CA PHE A 360 -24.45 0.70 -4.52
C PHE A 360 -23.63 2.00 -4.57
N ASN A 361 -22.30 1.88 -4.51
CA ASN A 361 -21.40 3.03 -4.65
C ASN A 361 -21.47 3.63 -6.05
N GLY A 362 -21.57 2.82 -7.11
CA GLY A 362 -21.74 3.31 -8.48
C GLY A 362 -23.04 4.11 -8.67
N ILE A 363 -24.15 3.62 -8.10
CA ILE A 363 -25.45 4.30 -8.16
C ILE A 363 -25.42 5.61 -7.36
N THR A 364 -24.82 5.60 -6.17
CA THR A 364 -24.80 6.77 -5.29
C THR A 364 -23.73 7.80 -5.67
N ALA A 365 -22.64 7.39 -6.31
CA ALA A 365 -21.54 8.27 -6.74
C ALA A 365 -21.99 9.41 -7.65
N GLY A 366 -23.05 9.18 -8.45
CA GLY A 366 -23.65 10.22 -9.29
C GLY A 366 -24.07 11.45 -8.48
N TYR A 367 -24.68 11.26 -7.31
CA TYR A 367 -25.08 12.38 -6.44
C TYR A 367 -23.89 13.16 -5.90
N PHE A 368 -22.83 12.46 -5.49
CA PHE A 368 -21.62 13.11 -4.98
C PHE A 368 -20.86 13.87 -6.08
N MET A 369 -20.75 13.27 -7.28
CA MET A 369 -19.94 13.79 -8.38
C MET A 369 -20.66 14.78 -9.28
N GLN A 370 -22.00 14.82 -9.30
CA GLN A 370 -22.77 15.68 -10.20
C GLN A 370 -22.38 17.18 -10.13
N PRO A 371 -22.18 17.79 -8.96
CA PRO A 371 -21.75 19.20 -8.89
C PRO A 371 -20.39 19.42 -9.57
N TRP A 372 -19.44 18.51 -9.32
CA TRP A 372 -18.10 18.53 -9.91
C TRP A 372 -18.13 18.32 -11.42
N ILE A 373 -18.82 17.28 -11.90
CA ILE A 373 -19.00 16.99 -13.32
C ILE A 373 -19.64 18.18 -14.03
N SER A 374 -20.70 18.77 -13.45
CA SER A 374 -21.38 19.92 -14.05
C SER A 374 -20.47 21.16 -14.16
N TYR A 375 -19.55 21.35 -13.20
CA TYR A 375 -18.55 22.41 -13.24
C TYR A 375 -17.48 22.15 -14.31
N PHE A 376 -16.90 20.94 -14.33
CA PHE A 376 -15.86 20.58 -15.29
C PHE A 376 -16.37 20.59 -16.73
N VAL A 377 -17.56 20.04 -16.99
CA VAL A 377 -18.20 20.06 -18.31
C VAL A 377 -18.49 21.49 -18.77
N LYS A 378 -19.00 22.36 -17.88
CA LYS A 378 -19.20 23.79 -18.22
C LYS A 378 -17.89 24.51 -18.52
N ARG A 379 -16.81 24.22 -17.78
CA ARG A 379 -15.49 24.80 -18.01
C ARG A 379 -14.88 24.34 -19.34
N GLN A 380 -15.05 23.06 -19.69
CA GLN A 380 -14.62 22.51 -20.98
C GLN A 380 -15.43 23.10 -22.12
N ALA A 381 -16.76 23.16 -22.00
CA ALA A 381 -17.65 23.78 -22.99
C ALA A 381 -17.34 25.27 -23.20
N PHE A 382 -17.04 26.01 -22.12
CA PHE A 382 -16.58 27.39 -22.20
C PHE A 382 -15.23 27.49 -22.93
N LYS A 383 -14.28 26.59 -22.64
CA LYS A 383 -12.98 26.55 -23.32
C LYS A 383 -13.12 26.28 -24.83
N TYR A 384 -13.99 25.35 -25.22
CA TYR A 384 -14.29 25.07 -26.64
C TYR A 384 -15.03 26.22 -27.33
N SER A 385 -16.00 26.85 -26.66
CA SER A 385 -16.73 28.01 -27.18
C SER A 385 -15.80 29.22 -27.35
N LEU A 386 -14.93 29.48 -26.38
CA LEU A 386 -13.92 30.53 -26.43
C LEU A 386 -12.88 30.26 -27.52
N MET A 387 -12.44 29.01 -27.68
CA MET A 387 -11.51 28.62 -28.75
C MET A 387 -12.14 28.79 -30.14
N ASN A 388 -13.41 28.42 -30.32
CA ASN A 388 -14.14 28.65 -31.57
C ASN A 388 -14.39 30.15 -31.85
N LEU A 389 -14.63 30.95 -30.81
CA LEU A 389 -14.75 32.40 -30.93
C LEU A 389 -13.42 33.04 -31.33
N ILE A 390 -12.30 32.61 -30.71
CA ILE A 390 -10.95 33.05 -31.06
C ILE A 390 -10.61 32.66 -32.51
N ILE A 391 -10.93 31.43 -32.93
CA ILE A 391 -10.71 30.97 -34.31
C ILE A 391 -11.52 31.82 -35.30
N ARG A 392 -12.79 32.14 -35.02
CA ARG A 392 -13.60 33.05 -35.85
C ARG A 392 -13.02 34.46 -35.94
N ILE A 393 -12.60 35.03 -34.81
CA ILE A 393 -11.98 36.37 -34.76
C ILE A 393 -10.65 36.40 -35.54
N LEU A 394 -9.89 35.31 -35.52
CA LEU A 394 -8.63 35.19 -36.25
C LEU A 394 -8.83 34.84 -37.74
N SER A 395 -9.92 34.17 -38.11
CA SER A 395 -10.26 33.87 -39.51
C SER A 395 -10.84 35.07 -40.26
N ASP A 396 -11.52 36.00 -39.57
CA ASP A 396 -12.05 37.23 -40.18
C ASP A 396 -10.96 38.28 -40.51
N LYS A 397 -9.69 37.97 -40.24
CA LYS A 397 -8.52 38.83 -40.52
C LYS A 397 -7.68 38.39 -41.73
N TYR A 398 -8.12 37.38 -42.49
CA TYR A 398 -7.47 36.93 -43.73
C TYR A 398 -8.42 36.88 -44.91
#